data_AF-A0A5C8L8L2-F1
#
_entry.id   AF-A0A5C8L8L2-F1
#
_cell.length_a   1.000
_cell.length_b   1.000
_cell.length_c   1.000
_cell.angle_alpha   90.00
_cell.angle_beta   90.00
_cell.angle_gamma   90.00
#
_symmetry.space_group_name_H-M   'P 1'
#
loop_
_entity.id
_entity.type
_entity.pdbx_description
1 polymer ?
#
loop_
_entity_poly.entity_id
_entity_poly.type
_entity_poly.pdbx_seq_one_letter_code
_entity_poly.pdbx_strand_id
1 'polypeptide(L)' 'MTQEGKGPKPKKGNTVSVHYKGMLADGTVFDSSFKRNQPIQFPVGMGHVI' A
#
# COMPACT_ATOMS: atom_id res chain seq x y z
N MET A 1 9.80 -5.29 5.23
CA MET A 1 8.65 -6.19 4.96
C MET A 1 8.36 -6.94 6.24
N THR A 2 7.17 -6.82 6.81
CA THR A 2 6.85 -7.45 8.11
C THR A 2 6.10 -8.79 7.99
N GLN A 3 5.67 -9.19 6.79
CA GLN A 3 5.13 -10.53 6.53
C GLN A 3 5.09 -10.83 5.03
N GLU A 4 5.45 -12.05 4.63
CA GLU A 4 5.31 -12.50 3.24
C GLU A 4 3.89 -13.04 2.98
N GLY A 5 3.27 -12.58 1.90
CA GLY A 5 1.99 -13.12 1.43
C GLY A 5 2.20 -14.38 0.60
N LYS A 6 1.35 -15.40 0.82
CA LYS A 6 1.37 -16.67 0.05
C LYS A 6 0.55 -16.63 -1.25
N GLY A 7 0.02 -15.46 -1.60
CA GLY A 7 -0.87 -15.28 -2.75
C GLY A 7 -0.14 -15.15 -4.08
N PRO A 8 -0.84 -15.33 -5.21
CA PRO A 8 -0.28 -15.08 -6.53
C PRO A 8 0.12 -13.61 -6.68
N LYS A 9 1.20 -13.35 -7.43
CA LYS A 9 1.61 -11.97 -7.74
C LYS A 9 0.49 -11.28 -8.53
N PRO A 10 0.06 -10.06 -8.13
CA PRO A 10 -0.97 -9.34 -8.86
C PRO A 10 -0.48 -8.95 -10.26
N LYS A 11 -1.36 -9.05 -11.26
CA LYS A 11 -1.07 -8.69 -12.65
C LYS A 11 -1.41 -7.21 -12.91
N LYS A 12 -0.83 -6.62 -13.95
CA LYS A 12 -1.15 -5.23 -14.36
C LYS A 12 -2.66 -5.07 -14.56
N GLY A 13 -3.25 -4.05 -13.94
CA GLY A 13 -4.69 -3.77 -13.96
C GLY A 13 -5.49 -4.46 -12.84
N ASN A 14 -4.88 -5.35 -12.04
CA ASN A 14 -5.55 -5.88 -10.87
C ASN A 14 -5.69 -4.78 -9.81
N THR A 15 -6.89 -4.63 -9.25
CA THR A 15 -7.10 -3.82 -8.05
C THR A 15 -6.46 -4.52 -6.86
N VAL A 16 -5.51 -3.85 -6.21
CA VAL A 16 -4.88 -4.31 -4.97
C VAL A 16 -5.38 -3.47 -3.81
N SER A 17 -5.61 -4.11 -2.67
CA SER A 17 -5.91 -3.44 -1.40
C SER A 17 -4.65 -3.43 -0.55
N VAL A 18 -4.17 -2.25 -0.17
CA VAL A 18 -2.87 -2.10 0.50
C VAL A 18 -3.01 -1.24 1.75
N HIS A 19 -2.40 -1.72 2.84
CA HIS A 19 -2.08 -0.87 3.98
C HIS A 19 -0.67 -0.30 3.84
N TYR A 20 -0.57 1.01 3.94
CA TYR A 20 0.68 1.77 3.94
C TYR A 20 0.82 2.65 5.20
N LYS A 21 2.07 3.00 5.48
CA LYS A 21 2.47 3.98 6.49
C LYS A 21 3.52 4.89 5.85
N GLY A 22 3.16 6.13 5.58
CA GLY A 22 4.04 7.18 5.10
C GLY A 22 4.73 7.87 6.28
N MET A 23 6.06 7.89 6.26
CA MET A 23 6.89 8.53 7.29
C MET A 23 7.92 9.43 6.61
N LEU A 24 8.20 10.57 7.22
CA LEU A 24 9.35 11.40 6.88
C LEU A 24 10.64 10.71 7.36
N ALA A 25 11.79 11.15 6.83
CA ALA A 25 13.10 10.57 7.16
C ALA A 25 13.46 10.72 8.65
N ASP A 26 12.89 11.71 9.34
CA ASP A 26 13.02 11.93 10.77
C ASP A 26 12.16 10.99 11.64
N GLY A 27 11.33 10.15 11.01
CA GLY A 27 10.40 9.24 11.68
C GLY A 27 8.99 9.80 11.91
N THR A 28 8.72 11.05 11.51
CA THR A 28 7.39 11.66 11.64
C THR A 28 6.40 11.00 10.68
N VAL A 29 5.34 10.38 11.21
CA VAL A 29 4.30 9.71 10.41
C VAL A 29 3.30 10.75 9.89
N PHE A 30 3.35 11.08 8.61
CA PHE A 30 2.40 12.03 8.00
C PHE A 30 1.11 11.36 7.51
N ASP A 31 1.17 10.10 7.09
CA ASP A 31 -0.01 9.36 6.66
C ASP A 31 0.07 7.89 7.04
N SER A 32 -1.05 7.30 7.42
CA SER A 32 -1.12 5.89 7.80
C SER A 32 -2.52 5.35 7.61
N SER A 33 -2.66 4.47 6.62
CA SER A 33 -3.90 3.70 6.42
C SER A 33 -4.26 2.84 7.64
N PHE A 34 -3.26 2.40 8.42
CA PHE A 34 -3.47 1.67 9.67
C PHE A 34 -4.15 2.53 10.74
N LYS A 35 -3.87 3.85 10.79
CA LYS A 35 -4.57 4.77 11.70
C LYS A 35 -6.04 4.95 11.33
N ARG A 36 -6.36 4.88 10.03
CA ARG A 36 -7.73 5.05 9.51
C ARG A 36 -8.51 3.74 9.46
N ASN A 37 -7.86 2.61 9.77
CA ASN A 37 -8.39 1.26 9.65
C ASN A 37 -9.04 0.97 8.29
N GLN A 38 -8.62 1.70 7.25
CA GLN A 38 -9.14 1.61 5.89
C GLN A 38 -7.96 1.44 4.94
N PRO A 39 -7.88 0.32 4.22
CA PRO A 39 -6.90 0.14 3.17
C PRO A 39 -7.26 1.01 1.96
N ILE A 40 -6.25 1.35 1.17
CA ILE A 40 -6.48 1.99 -0.14
C ILE A 40 -6.55 0.93 -1.22
N GLN A 41 -7.41 1.17 -2.21
CA GLN A 41 -7.55 0.30 -3.37
C GLN A 41 -7.12 1.05 -4.62
N PHE A 42 -6.23 0.45 -5.40
CA PHE A 42 -5.79 1.03 -6.66
C PHE A 42 -5.39 -0.06 -7.68
N PRO A 43 -5.51 0.20 -8.99
CA PRO A 43 -5.03 -0.72 -10.01
C PRO A 43 -3.50 -0.73 -10.07
N VAL A 44 -2.89 -1.91 -9.93
CA VAL A 44 -1.43 -2.04 -9.97
C VAL A 44 -0.88 -1.92 -11.40
N GLY A 45 0.27 -1.27 -11.56
CA GLY A 45 0.99 -1.21 -12.84
C GLY A 45 0.39 -0.27 -13.90
N MET A 46 -0.51 0.64 -13.50
CA MET A 46 -1.12 1.63 -14.39
C MET A 46 -0.58 3.06 -14.22
N GLY A 47 0.43 3.29 -13.36
CA GLY A 47 0.97 4.63 -13.11
C GLY A 47 0.09 5.52 -12.22
N HIS A 48 -0.87 4.94 -11.51
CA HIS A 48 -1.76 5.63 -10.56
C HIS A 48 -1.10 5.89 -9.18
N VAL A 49 0.12 5.40 -8.97
CA VAL A 49 0.89 5.62 -7.75
C VAL A 49 2.27 6.10 -8.17
N ILE A 50 2.72 7.19 -7.53
CA ILE A 50 4.01 7.88 -7.71
C ILE A 50 5.16 7.14 -7.06
#